data_AF-A0A0P0Y9W0-F1
#
_entry.id   AF-A0A0P0Y9W0-F1
#
_cell.length_a   1.000
_cell.length_b   1.000
_cell.length_c   1.000
_cell.angle_alpha   90.00
_cell.angle_beta   90.00
_cell.angle_gamma   90.00
#
_symmetry.space_group_name_H-M   'P 1'
#
loop_
_entity.id
_entity.type
_entity.pdbx_description
1 polymer ?
#
loop_
_entity_poly.entity_id
_entity_poly.type
_entity_poly.pdbx_seq_one_letter_code
_entity_poly.pdbx_strand_id
1 'polypeptide(L)'
;MRVLTRLPCLAYLDLQAIEVPGMEIIIDSVSFSALKELKLIYKSSSLSIEPGAMPKLRIMHLIVFGHAEQDTRSLVGIQHLHNLEDVIITYDYNNVMVAFREALDRHPRVGSIQVYIGASPKASQSHS
;
A
#
# COMPACT_ATOMS: atom_id res chain seq x y z
N MET A 1 5.88 -10.99 9.56
CA MET A 1 5.39 -11.48 8.24
C MET A 1 6.15 -12.68 7.67
N ARG A 2 7.43 -12.93 7.99
CA ARG A 2 8.29 -13.96 7.35
C ARG A 2 7.74 -15.39 7.20
N VAL A 3 6.83 -15.85 8.06
CA VAL A 3 6.27 -17.21 7.92
C VAL A 3 5.33 -17.29 6.71
N LEU A 4 4.53 -16.24 6.49
CA LEU A 4 3.56 -16.18 5.40
C LEU A 4 4.24 -16.07 4.03
N THR A 5 5.44 -15.48 3.99
CA THR A 5 6.16 -15.23 2.74
C THR A 5 6.63 -16.50 2.04
N ARG A 6 6.69 -17.62 2.79
CA ARG A 6 7.13 -18.94 2.31
C ARG A 6 5.98 -19.85 1.90
N LEU A 7 4.74 -19.40 1.99
CA LEU A 7 3.58 -20.19 1.59
C LEU A 7 3.51 -20.22 0.05
N PRO A 8 3.79 -21.37 -0.60
CA PRO A 8 4.03 -21.43 -2.04
C PRO A 8 2.79 -21.15 -2.88
N CYS A 9 1.61 -21.29 -2.29
CA CYS A 9 0.32 -21.12 -2.97
C CYS A 9 -0.49 -19.94 -2.41
N LEU A 10 0.10 -19.09 -1.57
CA LEU A 10 -0.61 -17.94 -1.01
C LEU A 10 -0.87 -16.91 -2.11
N ALA A 11 -2.10 -16.92 -2.63
CA ALA A 11 -2.54 -16.05 -3.73
C ALA A 11 -3.27 -14.79 -3.24
N TYR A 12 -3.86 -14.84 -2.05
CA TYR A 12 -4.58 -13.74 -1.40
C TYR A 12 -4.07 -13.57 0.03
N LEU A 13 -3.86 -12.32 0.45
CA LEU A 13 -3.40 -11.98 1.78
C LEU A 13 -4.12 -10.73 2.28
N ASP A 14 -4.82 -10.85 3.40
CA ASP A 14 -5.40 -9.73 4.14
C ASP A 14 -4.63 -9.59 5.45
N LEU A 15 -4.00 -8.43 5.65
CA LEU A 15 -3.19 -8.13 6.82
C LEU A 15 -3.62 -6.83 7.47
N GLN A 16 -3.57 -6.83 8.79
CA GLN A 16 -3.80 -5.66 9.60
C GLN A 16 -2.58 -5.42 10.50
N ALA A 17 -1.91 -4.28 10.27
CA ALA A 17 -0.75 -3.82 11.02
C ALA A 17 -1.11 -2.52 11.76
N ILE A 18 -1.80 -2.67 12.90
CA ILE A 18 -2.19 -1.56 13.77
C ILE A 18 -1.16 -1.48 14.91
N GLU A 19 0.05 -0.95 14.70
CA GLU A 19 0.83 -0.43 15.85
C GLU A 19 2.17 0.27 15.53
N VAL A 20 2.52 1.14 16.48
CA VAL A 20 3.70 1.99 16.73
C VAL A 20 4.04 3.08 15.69
N PRO A 21 3.78 4.36 16.03
CA PRO A 21 4.29 5.51 15.28
C PRO A 21 5.81 5.41 15.03
N GLY A 22 6.23 5.63 13.79
CA GLY A 22 7.63 5.55 13.37
C GLY A 22 8.11 4.17 12.91
N MET A 23 7.29 3.12 12.99
CA MET A 23 7.62 1.86 12.31
C MET A 23 7.31 1.93 10.82
N GLU A 24 8.23 1.40 10.02
CA GLU A 24 8.09 1.19 8.59
C GLU A 24 7.66 -0.25 8.30
N ILE A 25 6.71 -0.44 7.39
CA ILE A 25 6.39 -1.76 6.85
C ILE A 25 7.26 -1.99 5.62
N ILE A 26 8.11 -3.01 5.67
CA ILE A 26 8.94 -3.43 4.56
C ILE A 26 8.46 -4.79 4.04
N ILE A 27 8.16 -4.87 2.75
CA ILE A 27 7.93 -6.12 2.03
C ILE A 27 9.20 -6.46 1.26
N ASP A 28 9.90 -7.49 1.69
CA ASP A 28 11.21 -7.86 1.15
C ASP A 28 11.15 -8.50 -0.26
N SER A 29 12.28 -8.46 -0.96
CA SER A 29 12.46 -8.88 -2.36
C SER A 29 12.11 -10.35 -2.66
N VAL A 30 12.05 -11.22 -1.66
CA VAL A 30 11.74 -12.66 -1.81
C VAL A 30 10.36 -13.02 -1.28
N SER A 31 9.58 -12.03 -0.86
CA SER A 31 8.29 -12.26 -0.25
C SER A 31 7.19 -12.53 -1.27
N PHE A 32 6.36 -13.53 -0.96
CA PHE A 32 5.04 -13.72 -1.56
C PHE A 32 5.05 -13.97 -3.07
N SER A 33 5.85 -14.93 -3.53
CA SER A 33 6.08 -15.23 -4.95
C SER A 33 4.83 -15.63 -5.77
N ALA A 34 3.77 -16.08 -5.11
CA ALA A 34 2.50 -16.47 -5.72
C ALA A 34 1.35 -15.47 -5.51
N LEU A 35 1.58 -14.40 -4.74
CA LEU A 35 0.53 -13.49 -4.31
C LEU A 35 0.02 -12.66 -5.49
N LYS A 36 -1.31 -12.63 -5.64
CA LYS A 36 -2.02 -11.90 -6.69
C LYS A 36 -2.81 -10.73 -6.12
N GLU A 37 -3.24 -10.84 -4.87
CA GLU A 37 -4.01 -9.81 -4.20
C GLU A 37 -3.49 -9.60 -2.77
N LEU A 38 -3.23 -8.33 -2.44
CA LEU A 38 -2.83 -7.89 -1.11
C LEU A 38 -3.85 -6.87 -0.63
N LYS A 39 -4.42 -7.12 0.54
CA LYS A 39 -5.12 -6.12 1.33
C LYS A 39 -4.32 -5.83 2.59
N LEU A 40 -3.94 -4.57 2.78
CA LEU A 40 -3.16 -4.13 3.92
C LEU A 40 -3.85 -2.95 4.59
N ILE A 41 -4.31 -3.19 5.82
CA ILE A 41 -4.77 -2.17 6.74
C ILE A 41 -3.59 -1.79 7.62
N TYR A 42 -3.19 -0.53 7.65
CA TYR A 42 -2.06 -0.14 8.48
C TYR A 42 -2.12 1.27 9.03
N LYS A 43 -1.45 1.43 10.18
CA LYS A 43 -1.33 2.69 10.93
C LYS A 43 0.14 3.06 11.15
N SER A 44 0.94 3.03 10.09
CA SER A 44 2.38 3.29 10.13
C SER A 44 2.75 4.52 9.27
N SER A 45 3.98 5.03 9.43
CA SER A 45 4.50 6.17 8.67
C SER A 45 4.78 5.83 7.21
N SER A 46 5.23 4.61 6.90
CA SER A 46 5.66 4.27 5.53
C SER A 46 5.45 2.80 5.18
N LEU A 47 5.16 2.57 3.90
CA LEU A 47 5.18 1.26 3.27
C LEU A 47 6.23 1.25 2.17
N SER A 48 7.18 0.34 2.30
CA SER A 48 8.28 0.14 1.36
C SER A 48 8.25 -1.26 0.78
N ILE A 49 8.38 -1.34 -0.54
CA ILE A 49 8.30 -2.56 -1.33
C ILE A 49 9.63 -2.73 -2.05
N GLU A 50 10.38 -3.77 -1.72
CA GLU A 50 11.66 -4.01 -2.38
C GLU A 50 11.48 -4.55 -3.81
N PRO A 51 12.44 -4.32 -4.72
CA PRO A 51 12.47 -4.98 -6.02
C PRO A 51 12.36 -6.50 -5.91
N GLY A 52 11.47 -7.12 -6.69
CA GLY A 52 11.25 -8.57 -6.67
C GLY A 52 10.16 -9.03 -5.71
N ALA A 53 9.72 -8.18 -4.77
CA ALA A 53 8.60 -8.46 -3.90
C ALA A 53 7.30 -8.66 -4.70
N MET A 54 6.52 -9.68 -4.34
CA MET A 54 5.18 -9.92 -4.89
C MET A 54 5.10 -9.83 -6.44
N PRO A 55 5.92 -10.60 -7.18
CA PRO A 55 6.09 -10.42 -8.62
C PRO A 55 4.81 -10.70 -9.43
N LYS A 56 3.79 -11.31 -8.84
CA LYS A 56 2.51 -11.64 -9.48
C LYS A 56 1.34 -10.78 -8.96
N LEU A 57 1.62 -9.76 -8.15
CA LEU A 57 0.57 -8.91 -7.58
C LEU A 57 -0.14 -8.15 -8.68
N ARG A 58 -1.47 -8.24 -8.69
CA ARG A 58 -2.36 -7.56 -9.62
C ARG A 58 -3.25 -6.54 -8.91
N ILE A 59 -3.70 -6.88 -7.70
CA ILE A 59 -4.63 -6.05 -6.93
C ILE A 59 -3.96 -5.68 -5.60
N MET A 60 -3.93 -4.39 -5.30
CA MET A 60 -3.44 -3.87 -4.03
C MET A 60 -4.50 -2.98 -3.39
N HIS A 61 -4.97 -3.37 -2.21
CA HIS A 61 -5.90 -2.60 -1.40
C HIS A 61 -5.20 -2.08 -0.16
N LEU A 62 -4.98 -0.77 -0.10
CA LEU A 62 -4.36 -0.08 1.02
C LEU A 62 -5.42 0.68 1.80
N ILE A 63 -5.55 0.38 3.08
CA ILE A 63 -6.40 1.11 4.01
C ILE A 63 -5.49 1.73 5.04
N VAL A 64 -5.33 3.05 4.95
CA VAL A 64 -4.30 3.79 5.67
C VAL A 64 -4.95 4.69 6.72
N PHE A 65 -4.63 4.49 7.99
CA PHE A 65 -5.15 5.28 9.11
C PHE A 65 -4.03 6.10 9.75
N GLY A 66 -4.16 7.41 9.84
CA GLY A 66 -3.20 8.38 10.37
C GLY A 66 -3.43 8.88 11.78
N HIS A 67 -2.50 9.73 12.19
CA HIS A 67 -2.53 10.43 13.47
C HIS A 67 -2.63 11.95 13.31
N ALA A 68 -2.17 12.54 12.20
CA ALA A 68 -2.23 13.98 11.94
C ALA A 68 -1.94 14.31 10.46
N GLU A 69 -2.32 15.52 10.03
CA GLU A 69 -2.00 16.06 8.70
C GLU A 69 -0.49 16.20 8.42
N GLN A 70 0.35 16.18 9.47
CA GLN A 70 1.79 16.38 9.37
C GLN A 70 2.58 15.10 9.04
N ASP A 71 1.99 13.91 9.13
CA ASP A 71 2.70 12.66 8.80
C ASP A 71 2.94 12.57 7.29
N THR A 72 4.18 12.74 6.85
CA THR A 72 4.58 12.50 5.46
C THR A 72 4.63 11.00 5.20
N ARG A 73 3.48 10.43 4.85
CA ARG A 73 3.44 9.03 4.45
C ARG A 73 4.05 8.83 3.09
N SER A 74 4.85 7.78 2.96
CA SER A 74 5.42 7.39 1.67
C SER A 74 4.98 5.98 1.28
N LEU A 75 4.66 5.82 0.01
CA LEU A 75 4.55 4.54 -0.66
C LEU A 75 5.75 4.38 -1.58
N VAL A 76 6.76 3.65 -1.12
CA VAL A 76 8.02 3.48 -1.84
C VAL A 76 8.07 2.11 -2.49
N GLY A 77 8.55 2.06 -3.72
CA GLY A 77 8.79 0.79 -4.41
C GLY A 77 7.57 0.23 -5.14
N ILE A 78 6.44 0.94 -5.16
CA ILE A 78 5.29 0.54 -5.98
C ILE A 78 5.66 0.37 -7.46
N GLN A 79 6.64 1.13 -7.97
CA GLN A 79 7.17 0.99 -9.33
C GLN A 79 7.76 -0.39 -9.66
N HIS A 80 8.07 -1.21 -8.65
CA HIS A 80 8.58 -2.58 -8.82
C HIS A 80 7.46 -3.61 -9.05
N LEU A 81 6.19 -3.24 -8.83
CA LEU A 81 5.04 -4.11 -9.00
C LEU A 81 4.58 -4.14 -10.45
N HIS A 82 5.38 -4.76 -11.32
CA HIS A 82 5.18 -4.70 -12.76
C HIS A 82 3.88 -5.32 -13.26
N ASN A 83 3.20 -6.18 -12.49
CA ASN A 83 1.93 -6.80 -12.85
C ASN A 83 0.72 -6.12 -12.20
N LEU A 84 0.91 -5.02 -11.49
CA LEU A 84 -0.16 -4.28 -10.84
C LEU A 84 -1.18 -3.77 -11.87
N GLU A 85 -2.45 -3.97 -11.57
CA GLU A 85 -3.61 -3.60 -12.40
C GLU A 85 -4.56 -2.70 -11.63
N ASP A 86 -4.86 -3.03 -10.37
CA ASP A 86 -5.79 -2.28 -9.55
C ASP A 86 -5.13 -1.83 -8.24
N VAL A 87 -5.30 -0.55 -7.93
CA VAL A 87 -4.89 0.05 -6.66
C VAL A 87 -6.09 0.71 -6.02
N ILE A 88 -6.49 0.20 -4.87
CA ILE A 88 -7.61 0.71 -4.09
C ILE A 88 -7.02 1.35 -2.83
N ILE A 89 -7.26 2.64 -2.62
CA ILE A 89 -6.72 3.38 -1.48
C ILE A 89 -7.88 3.97 -0.69
N THR A 90 -7.99 3.57 0.56
CA THR A 90 -8.85 4.21 1.55
C THR A 90 -7.98 4.96 2.55
N TYR A 91 -8.26 6.24 2.78
CA TYR A 91 -7.40 7.10 3.64
C TYR A 91 -8.23 8.00 4.56
N ASP A 92 -7.64 8.50 5.64
CA ASP A 92 -8.27 9.43 6.58
C ASP A 92 -7.78 10.88 6.50
N TYR A 93 -6.63 11.13 5.85
CA TYR A 93 -6.09 12.49 5.66
C TYR A 93 -5.59 12.72 4.22
N ASN A 94 -5.83 13.92 3.68
CA ASN A 94 -5.54 14.26 2.28
C ASN A 94 -4.05 14.17 1.89
N ASN A 95 -3.13 14.32 2.86
CA ASN A 95 -1.70 14.15 2.64
C ASN A 95 -1.33 12.73 2.14
N VAL A 96 -2.03 11.70 2.61
CA VAL A 96 -1.85 10.31 2.15
C VAL A 96 -2.19 10.19 0.66
N MET A 97 -3.30 10.81 0.25
CA MET A 97 -3.71 10.81 -1.16
C MET A 97 -2.64 11.43 -2.05
N VAL A 98 -2.10 12.60 -1.68
CA VAL A 98 -1.07 13.29 -2.46
C VAL A 98 0.16 12.42 -2.61
N ALA A 99 0.71 11.89 -1.51
CA ALA A 99 1.92 11.09 -1.55
C ALA A 99 1.76 9.79 -2.36
N PHE A 100 0.59 9.15 -2.29
CA PHE A 100 0.35 7.92 -3.03
C PHE A 100 0.13 8.19 -4.52
N ARG A 101 -0.51 9.31 -4.87
CA ARG A 101 -0.60 9.75 -6.27
C ARG A 101 0.78 10.00 -6.84
N GLU A 102 1.64 10.73 -6.13
CA GLU A 102 3.02 10.96 -6.57
C GLU A 102 3.83 9.66 -6.75
N ALA A 103 3.62 8.67 -5.87
CA ALA A 103 4.25 7.36 -6.01
C ALA A 103 3.73 6.60 -7.24
N LEU A 104 2.42 6.65 -7.49
CA LEU A 104 1.77 6.02 -8.63
C LEU A 104 2.15 6.71 -9.96
N ASP A 105 2.31 8.03 -9.98
CA ASP A 105 2.71 8.79 -11.17
C ASP A 105 4.13 8.41 -11.63
N ARG A 106 4.96 7.90 -10.72
CA ARG A 106 6.29 7.35 -11.03
C ARG A 106 6.24 5.89 -11.49
N HIS A 107 5.06 5.26 -11.51
CA HIS A 107 4.92 3.88 -11.94
C HIS A 107 5.09 3.75 -13.46
N PRO A 108 5.96 2.86 -13.98
CA PRO A 108 6.20 2.71 -15.43
C PRO A 108 4.96 2.37 -16.25
N ARG A 109 3.94 1.79 -15.60
CA ARG A 109 2.65 1.39 -16.19
C ARG A 109 1.46 2.22 -15.70
N VAL A 110 1.67 3.43 -15.17
CA VAL A 110 0.60 4.23 -14.55
C VAL A 110 -0.66 4.36 -15.42
N GLY A 111 -0.51 4.52 -16.74
CA GLY A 111 -1.65 4.60 -17.67
C GLY A 111 -2.47 3.31 -17.83
N SER A 112 -2.00 2.18 -17.30
CA SER A 112 -2.73 0.90 -17.30
C SER A 112 -3.27 0.52 -15.91
N ILE A 113 -2.89 1.24 -14.86
CA ILE A 113 -3.33 0.95 -13.50
C ILE A 113 -4.63 1.70 -13.23
N GLN A 114 -5.65 0.95 -12.81
CA GLN A 114 -6.89 1.53 -12.31
C GLN A 114 -6.70 1.92 -10.85
N VAL A 115 -6.97 3.19 -10.55
CA VAL A 115 -6.77 3.75 -9.22
C VAL A 115 -8.12 4.19 -8.66
N TYR A 116 -8.54 3.54 -7.58
CA TYR A 116 -9.78 3.83 -6.87
C TYR A 116 -9.43 4.45 -5.52
N ILE A 117 -9.80 5.71 -5.34
CA ILE A 117 -9.44 6.47 -4.14
C ILE A 117 -10.71 6.84 -3.40
N GLY A 118 -10.79 6.47 -2.13
CA GLY A 118 -11.91 6.74 -1.23
C GLY A 118 -11.46 7.42 0.05
N ALA A 119 -12.09 8.54 0.38
CA ALA A 119 -11.95 9.16 1.69
C ALA A 119 -12.71 8.35 2.74
N SER A 120 -12.08 8.05 3.87
CA SER A 120 -12.75 7.50 5.04
C SER A 120 -13.59 8.59 5.72
N PRO A 121 -14.63 8.25 6.50
CA PRO A 121 -15.54 9.23 7.10
C PRO A 121 -14.88 10.32 7.95
N LYS A 122 -13.65 10.08 8.46
CA LYS A 122 -12.89 11.07 9.24
C LYS A 122 -12.29 12.18 8.36
N ALA A 123 -11.90 11.86 7.13
CA ALA A 123 -11.31 12.83 6.20
C ALA A 123 -12.32 13.93 5.80
N SER A 124 -13.60 13.57 5.70
CA SER A 124 -14.67 14.50 5.31
C SER A 124 -14.95 15.61 6.33
N GLN A 125 -14.41 15.50 7.55
CA GLN A 125 -14.67 16.43 8.65
C GLN A 125 -13.62 17.55 8.77
N SER A 126 -12.51 17.52 8.02
CA SER A 126 -11.50 18.58 8.03
C SER A 126 -11.89 19.76 7.13
N HIS A 127 -13.06 20.36 7.36
CA HIS A 127 -13.47 21.63 6.77
C HIS A 127 -14.41 22.36 7.74
N SER A 128 -13.83 23.07 8.71
CA SER A 128 -14.42 24.18 9.48
C SER A 128 -13.30 24.89 10.22
#